data_AF-A0A954I8T7-F1
#
_entry.id   AF-A0A954I8T7-F1
#
_cell.length_a   1.000
_cell.length_b   1.000
_cell.length_c   1.000
_cell.angle_alpha   90.00
_cell.angle_beta   90.00
_cell.angle_gamma   90.00
#
_symmetry.space_group_name_H-M   'P 1'
#
loop_
_entity.id
_entity.type
_entity.pdbx_description
1 polymer ?
#
loop_
_entity_poly.entity_id
_entity_poly.type
_entity_poly.pdbx_seq_one_letter_code
_entity_poly.pdbx_strand_id
1 'polypeptide(L)'
;VARRQVFAGTVPKRSIGRMVANSLWMVAVLLCVINLPADDTSPIHENHRSIRTAAINVATQCVRAARGESNPPTTLLPSGSVIKPSGADADLTVPRLAQAEAAWQELKFNPAEETIVVYAMAEPALLLHLRELGLHVAPVADVSFSKSTIDGHPVPTFLVFGPNARATPDFLRSWVDGSARRFQTVGRSGYFPGRVVLLNLYSPSTAFEQLYQPFEIFRLQE
;
A
#
# COMPACT_ATOMS: atom_id res chain seq x y z
N VAL A 1 16.76 75.01 -17.25
CA VAL A 1 16.69 74.96 -15.77
C VAL A 1 15.37 74.32 -15.38
N ALA A 2 15.37 73.03 -15.03
CA ALA A 2 14.17 72.29 -14.63
C ALA A 2 14.41 71.65 -13.26
N ARG A 3 13.60 72.04 -12.26
CA ARG A 3 13.67 71.60 -10.87
C ARG A 3 13.13 70.17 -10.72
N ARG A 4 13.93 69.26 -10.15
CA ARG A 4 13.45 67.99 -9.57
C ARG A 4 12.69 68.29 -8.28
N GLN A 5 11.41 67.93 -8.20
CA GLN A 5 10.70 67.78 -6.92
C GLN A 5 10.89 66.34 -6.44
N VAL A 6 11.45 66.19 -5.24
CA VAL A 6 11.52 64.92 -4.50
C VAL A 6 10.28 64.84 -3.61
N PHE A 7 9.38 63.89 -3.87
CA PHE A 7 8.26 63.59 -2.99
C PHE A 7 8.75 62.64 -1.88
N ALA A 8 8.83 63.14 -0.65
CA ALA A 8 8.98 62.32 0.54
C ALA A 8 7.59 61.80 0.97
N GLY A 9 7.25 60.57 0.56
CA GLY A 9 6.04 59.91 1.01
C GLY A 9 6.22 59.32 2.41
N THR A 10 5.60 59.93 3.42
CA THR A 10 5.51 59.35 4.77
C THR A 10 4.50 58.20 4.78
N VAL A 11 4.98 56.98 4.99
CA VAL A 11 4.14 55.78 5.17
C VAL A 11 3.33 55.92 6.47
N PRO A 12 1.99 55.74 6.44
CA PRO A 12 1.17 55.88 7.64
C PRO A 12 1.46 54.75 8.64
N LYS A 13 1.99 55.12 9.83
CA LYS A 13 2.33 54.23 10.96
C LYS A 13 1.21 53.29 11.43
N ARG A 14 -0.04 53.47 11.00
CA ARG A 14 -1.19 52.63 11.39
C ARG A 14 -1.28 51.29 10.65
N SER A 15 -0.55 51.07 9.54
CA SER A 15 -0.61 49.79 8.81
C SER A 15 0.37 48.73 9.31
N ILE A 16 1.50 49.13 9.90
CA ILE A 16 2.57 48.21 10.30
C ILE A 16 2.13 47.33 11.48
N GLY A 17 1.42 47.90 12.47
CA GLY A 17 0.95 47.14 13.63
C GLY A 17 -0.04 46.01 13.27
N ARG A 18 -0.92 46.25 12.29
CA ARG A 18 -1.86 45.23 11.81
C ARG A 18 -1.16 44.17 10.96
N MET A 19 -0.16 44.54 10.16
CA MET A 19 0.65 43.58 9.41
C MET A 19 1.44 42.66 10.35
N VAL A 20 2.08 43.21 11.38
CA VAL A 20 2.84 42.41 12.35
C VAL A 20 1.92 41.50 13.17
N ALA A 21 0.75 41.98 13.59
CA ALA A 21 -0.22 41.16 14.31
C ALA A 21 -0.77 40.00 13.45
N ASN A 22 -1.06 40.23 12.17
CA ASN A 22 -1.52 39.18 11.26
C ASN A 22 -0.42 38.16 10.95
N SER A 23 0.83 38.60 10.80
CA SER A 23 1.97 37.70 10.60
C SER A 23 2.25 36.85 11.85
N LEU A 24 2.15 37.42 13.05
CA LEU A 24 2.26 36.68 14.31
C LEU A 24 1.13 35.66 14.47
N TRP A 25 -0.10 36.01 14.06
CA TRP A 25 -1.22 35.08 14.06
C TRP A 25 -1.02 33.92 13.09
N MET A 26 -0.54 34.17 11.88
CA MET A 26 -0.21 33.09 10.93
C MET A 26 0.93 32.20 11.44
N VAL A 27 1.98 32.78 12.04
CA VAL A 27 3.08 32.00 12.63
C VAL A 27 2.59 31.18 13.83
N ALA A 28 1.71 31.74 14.67
CA ALA A 28 1.10 31.00 15.78
C ALA A 28 0.20 29.86 15.28
N VAL A 29 -0.62 30.08 14.25
CA VAL A 29 -1.45 29.03 13.63
C VAL A 29 -0.56 27.96 12.99
N LEU A 30 0.48 28.34 12.27
CA LEU A 30 1.43 27.39 11.67
C LEU A 30 2.17 26.59 12.73
N LEU A 31 2.61 27.22 13.82
CA LEU A 31 3.25 26.54 14.96
C LEU A 31 2.27 25.64 15.71
N CYS A 32 0.99 26.00 15.80
CA CYS A 32 -0.06 25.12 16.35
C CYS A 32 -0.33 23.94 15.42
N VAL A 33 -0.33 24.11 14.10
CA VAL A 33 -0.51 23.00 13.15
C VAL A 33 0.70 22.06 13.14
N ILE A 34 1.92 22.60 13.26
CA ILE A 34 3.16 21.79 13.27
C ILE A 34 3.39 21.11 14.64
N ASN A 35 2.96 21.72 15.75
CA ASN A 35 3.09 21.15 17.11
C ASN A 35 1.80 20.53 17.65
N LEU A 36 0.80 20.24 16.79
CA LEU A 36 -0.24 19.32 17.20
C LEU A 36 0.49 18.01 17.56
N PRO A 37 0.39 17.52 18.82
CA PRO A 37 0.87 16.18 19.11
C PRO A 37 0.16 15.29 18.10
N ALA A 38 0.92 14.51 17.35
CA ALA A 38 0.35 13.51 16.46
C ALA A 38 -0.58 12.67 17.33
N ASP A 39 -1.87 12.93 17.22
CA ASP A 39 -2.88 12.13 17.88
C ASP A 39 -2.84 10.81 17.13
N ASP A 40 -2.02 9.91 17.67
CA ASP A 40 -1.63 8.65 17.07
C ASP A 40 -2.82 7.68 16.95
N THR A 41 -4.00 8.16 17.37
CA THR A 41 -5.30 7.49 17.38
C THR A 41 -6.26 8.00 16.29
N SER A 42 -5.85 8.95 15.43
CA SER A 42 -6.70 9.33 14.30
C SER A 42 -6.97 8.12 13.41
N PRO A 43 -8.23 7.85 13.03
CA PRO A 43 -8.58 6.72 12.18
C PRO A 43 -7.79 6.70 10.87
N ILE A 44 -7.38 7.87 10.36
CA ILE A 44 -6.57 7.99 9.15
C ILE A 44 -5.17 7.37 9.35
N HIS A 45 -4.54 7.61 10.50
CA HIS A 45 -3.21 7.08 10.81
C HIS A 45 -3.24 5.57 11.03
N GLU A 46 -4.28 5.03 11.67
CA GLU A 46 -4.47 3.58 11.82
C GLU A 46 -4.58 2.89 10.46
N ASN A 47 -5.33 3.47 9.51
CA ASN A 47 -5.48 2.92 8.16
C ASN A 47 -4.14 2.87 7.41
N HIS A 48 -3.35 3.94 7.50
CA HIS A 48 -2.03 4.02 6.85
C HIS A 48 -1.06 2.99 7.43
N ARG A 49 -1.09 2.79 8.75
CA ARG A 49 -0.28 1.75 9.42
C ARG A 49 -0.68 0.36 8.97
N SER A 50 -1.97 0.08 8.86
CA SER A 50 -2.45 -1.25 8.50
C SER A 50 -2.05 -1.65 7.07
N ILE A 51 -2.22 -0.76 6.08
CA ILE A 51 -1.81 -1.06 4.71
C ILE A 51 -0.28 -1.14 4.55
N ARG A 52 0.47 -0.35 5.34
CA ARG A 52 1.94 -0.45 5.38
C ARG A 52 2.40 -1.78 5.96
N THR A 53 1.81 -2.23 7.07
CA THR A 53 2.05 -3.58 7.60
C THR A 53 1.74 -4.64 6.55
N ALA A 54 0.60 -4.52 5.86
CA ALA A 54 0.21 -5.49 4.85
C ALA A 54 1.21 -5.54 3.69
N ALA A 55 1.72 -4.38 3.25
CA ALA A 55 2.76 -4.29 2.24
C ALA A 55 4.06 -4.99 2.67
N ILE A 56 4.49 -4.78 3.92
CA ILE A 56 5.66 -5.46 4.47
C ILE A 56 5.48 -6.98 4.48
N ASN A 57 4.32 -7.46 4.91
CA ASN A 57 4.00 -8.88 4.89
C ASN A 57 3.94 -9.45 3.47
N VAL A 58 3.38 -8.70 2.51
CA VAL A 58 3.36 -9.08 1.09
C VAL A 58 4.78 -9.20 0.56
N ALA A 59 5.61 -8.19 0.76
CA ALA A 59 7.01 -8.18 0.34
C ALA A 59 7.79 -9.34 0.98
N THR A 60 7.59 -9.57 2.28
CA THR A 60 8.20 -10.68 3.02
C THR A 60 7.86 -12.03 2.40
N GLN A 61 6.58 -12.26 2.09
CA GLN A 61 6.13 -13.50 1.45
C GLN A 61 6.71 -13.65 0.04
N CYS A 62 6.80 -12.56 -0.75
CA CYS A 62 7.44 -12.57 -2.07
C CYS A 62 8.94 -12.92 -1.99
N VAL A 63 9.69 -12.29 -1.07
CA VAL A 63 11.13 -12.54 -0.88
C VAL A 63 11.37 -13.98 -0.45
N ARG A 64 10.66 -14.46 0.57
CA ARG A 64 10.77 -15.85 1.05
C ARG A 64 10.46 -16.85 -0.07
N ALA A 65 9.36 -16.64 -0.79
CA ALA A 65 9.01 -17.49 -1.91
C ALA A 65 10.06 -17.45 -3.03
N ALA A 66 10.61 -16.28 -3.36
CA ALA A 66 11.68 -16.14 -4.34
C ALA A 66 12.94 -16.95 -3.97
N ARG A 67 13.28 -16.98 -2.67
CA ARG A 67 14.39 -17.76 -2.10
C ARG A 67 14.08 -19.26 -1.94
N GLY A 68 12.86 -19.69 -2.26
CA GLY A 68 12.43 -21.09 -2.10
C GLY A 68 12.06 -21.46 -0.66
N GLU A 69 11.97 -20.47 0.24
CA GLU A 69 11.48 -20.67 1.60
C GLU A 69 9.96 -20.84 1.54
N SER A 70 9.49 -22.06 1.76
CA SER A 70 8.06 -22.38 1.70
C SER A 70 7.32 -21.83 2.92
N ASN A 71 6.28 -21.03 2.69
CA ASN A 71 5.08 -21.10 3.52
C ASN A 71 4.10 -22.05 2.80
N PRO A 72 3.45 -23.01 3.49
CA PRO A 72 2.54 -23.93 2.83
C PRO A 72 1.37 -23.16 2.19
N PRO A 73 1.07 -23.39 0.90
CA PRO A 73 0.04 -22.65 0.19
C PRO A 73 -1.37 -23.05 0.64
N THR A 74 -2.23 -22.05 0.81
CA THR A 74 -3.68 -22.25 0.78
C THR A 74 -4.11 -22.25 -0.69
N THR A 75 -4.29 -23.42 -1.29
CA THR A 75 -4.73 -23.53 -2.69
C THR A 75 -6.21 -23.16 -2.79
N LEU A 76 -6.55 -22.23 -3.69
CA LEU A 76 -7.94 -22.01 -4.12
C LEU A 76 -8.31 -23.13 -5.10
N LEU A 77 -9.33 -23.91 -4.78
CA LEU A 77 -9.87 -24.89 -5.72
C LEU A 77 -10.67 -24.18 -6.84
N PRO A 78 -10.76 -24.79 -8.03
CA PRO A 78 -11.62 -24.32 -9.13
C PRO A 78 -13.11 -24.16 -8.76
N SER A 79 -13.56 -24.77 -7.66
CA SER A 79 -14.91 -24.69 -7.12
C SER A 79 -15.18 -23.44 -6.26
N GLY A 80 -14.20 -22.54 -6.10
CA GLY A 80 -14.30 -21.38 -5.21
C GLY A 80 -14.17 -21.71 -3.72
N SER A 81 -14.00 -22.99 -3.36
CA SER A 81 -13.71 -23.43 -2.00
C SER A 81 -12.22 -23.38 -1.71
N VAL A 82 -11.90 -22.84 -0.53
CA VAL A 82 -10.54 -22.76 0.01
C VAL A 82 -10.24 -24.09 0.71
N ILE A 83 -9.27 -24.88 0.22
CA ILE A 83 -8.72 -25.95 1.07
C ILE A 83 -7.84 -25.25 2.10
N LYS A 84 -8.40 -25.00 3.29
CA LYS A 84 -7.60 -24.71 4.48
C LYS A 84 -6.87 -26.01 4.86
N PRO A 85 -5.52 -26.04 4.95
CA PRO A 85 -4.89 -27.14 5.66
C PRO A 85 -5.47 -27.18 7.08
N SER A 86 -5.83 -28.38 7.55
CA SER A 86 -6.24 -28.58 8.94
C SER A 86 -5.12 -28.05 9.84
N GLY A 87 -5.37 -26.93 10.53
CA GLY A 87 -4.40 -26.21 11.37
C GLY A 87 -3.97 -24.83 10.87
N ALA A 88 -4.33 -24.40 9.66
CA ALA A 88 -4.04 -23.06 9.15
C ALA A 88 -5.26 -22.13 9.26
N ASP A 89 -5.58 -21.73 10.48
CA ASP A 89 -5.98 -20.34 10.65
C ASP A 89 -4.69 -19.54 10.44
N ALA A 90 -4.39 -19.22 9.17
CA ALA A 90 -3.40 -18.21 8.85
C ALA A 90 -3.79 -17.00 9.69
N ASP A 91 -3.00 -16.73 10.72
CA ASP A 91 -3.26 -15.79 11.78
C ASP A 91 -3.74 -14.49 11.13
N LEU A 92 -5.07 -14.26 11.12
CA LEU A 92 -5.67 -13.09 10.47
C LEU A 92 -5.38 -11.83 11.27
N THR A 93 -4.57 -11.94 12.32
CA THR A 93 -4.02 -10.80 13.04
C THR A 93 -3.02 -10.07 12.14
N VAL A 94 -3.32 -8.81 11.86
CA VAL A 94 -2.34 -7.90 11.27
C VAL A 94 -1.29 -7.67 12.35
N PRO A 95 -0.03 -8.14 12.19
CA PRO A 95 1.01 -7.93 13.20
C PRO A 95 1.19 -6.43 13.43
N ARG A 96 1.66 -6.04 14.61
CA ARG A 96 1.97 -4.62 14.84
C ARG A 96 3.04 -4.20 13.85
N LEU A 97 2.94 -2.96 13.35
CA LEU A 97 3.87 -2.43 12.34
C LEU A 97 5.34 -2.67 12.71
N ALA A 98 5.72 -2.45 13.97
CA ALA A 98 7.08 -2.70 14.46
C ALA A 98 7.53 -4.17 14.32
N GLN A 99 6.63 -5.14 14.51
CA GLN A 99 6.94 -6.57 14.33
C GLN A 99 7.14 -6.90 12.85
N ALA A 100 6.30 -6.35 11.97
CA ALA A 100 6.45 -6.52 10.53
C ALA A 100 7.75 -5.88 10.04
N GLU A 101 8.06 -4.67 10.49
CA GLU A 101 9.33 -3.99 10.18
C GLU A 101 10.54 -4.80 10.67
N ALA A 102 10.52 -5.33 11.89
CA ALA A 102 11.59 -6.19 12.39
C ALA A 102 11.78 -7.44 11.52
N ALA A 103 10.69 -8.14 11.18
CA ALA A 103 10.73 -9.30 10.30
C ALA A 103 11.29 -8.97 8.90
N TRP A 104 10.97 -7.79 8.37
CA TRP A 104 11.51 -7.31 7.10
C TRP A 104 13.01 -7.04 7.18
N GLN A 105 13.49 -6.40 8.25
CA GLN A 105 14.92 -6.15 8.44
C GLN A 105 15.71 -7.44 8.58
N GLU A 106 15.15 -8.45 9.26
CA GLU A 106 15.76 -9.77 9.40
C GLU A 106 15.99 -10.50 8.07
N LEU A 107 15.14 -10.26 7.06
CA LEU A 107 15.31 -10.83 5.72
C LEU A 107 16.57 -10.33 5.02
N LYS A 108 17.09 -9.16 5.41
CA LYS A 108 18.26 -8.51 4.78
C LYS A 108 18.11 -8.41 3.26
N PHE A 109 16.91 -8.10 2.78
CA PHE A 109 16.66 -7.94 1.35
C PHE A 109 17.46 -6.75 0.80
N ASN A 110 18.25 -6.98 -0.25
CA ASN A 110 19.01 -5.94 -0.94
C ASN A 110 18.54 -5.82 -2.39
N PRO A 111 17.86 -4.72 -2.78
CA PRO A 111 17.35 -4.55 -4.15
C PRO A 111 18.45 -4.44 -5.21
N ALA A 112 19.71 -4.21 -4.83
CA ALA A 112 20.85 -4.23 -5.75
C ALA A 112 21.34 -5.66 -6.08
N GLU A 113 21.00 -6.64 -5.25
CA GLU A 113 21.46 -8.04 -5.40
C GLU A 113 20.31 -8.98 -5.78
N GLU A 114 19.09 -8.69 -5.31
CA GLU A 114 17.90 -9.51 -5.53
C GLU A 114 16.83 -8.70 -6.25
N THR A 115 16.47 -9.11 -7.46
CA THR A 115 15.37 -8.48 -8.19
C THR A 115 14.09 -9.31 -8.11
N ILE A 116 13.02 -8.69 -7.61
CA ILE A 116 11.68 -9.25 -7.55
C ILE A 116 10.72 -8.30 -8.25
N VAL A 117 9.91 -8.85 -9.17
CA VAL A 117 8.87 -8.10 -9.86
C VAL A 117 7.50 -8.47 -9.30
N VAL A 118 6.72 -7.45 -8.94
CA VAL A 118 5.36 -7.58 -8.44
C VAL A 118 4.40 -6.81 -9.35
N TYR A 119 3.50 -7.54 -9.99
CA TYR A 119 2.34 -6.97 -10.66
C TYR A 119 1.19 -6.88 -9.66
N ALA A 120 0.64 -5.68 -9.49
CA ALA A 120 -0.38 -5.41 -8.48
C ALA A 120 -1.69 -4.97 -9.14
N MET A 121 -2.75 -5.76 -8.94
CA MET A 121 -4.13 -5.35 -9.18
C MET A 121 -4.79 -5.11 -7.81
N ALA A 122 -4.38 -4.05 -7.15
CA ALA A 122 -4.70 -3.82 -5.76
C ALA A 122 -4.83 -2.32 -5.46
N GLU A 123 -4.99 -1.99 -4.19
CA GLU A 123 -5.06 -0.64 -3.67
C GLU A 123 -3.79 0.15 -4.04
N PRO A 124 -3.89 1.38 -4.58
CA PRO A 124 -2.73 2.17 -4.97
C PRO A 124 -1.69 2.39 -3.85
N ALA A 125 -2.16 2.49 -2.60
CA ALA A 125 -1.29 2.65 -1.45
C ALA A 125 -0.43 1.40 -1.16
N LEU A 126 -0.88 0.20 -1.52
CA LEU A 126 -0.04 -1.01 -1.46
C LEU A 126 1.16 -0.85 -2.41
N LEU A 127 0.92 -0.40 -3.64
CA LEU A 127 1.97 -0.26 -4.66
C LEU A 127 3.05 0.73 -4.22
N LEU A 128 2.65 1.83 -3.59
CA LEU A 128 3.58 2.81 -3.03
C LEU A 128 4.50 2.17 -2.00
N HIS A 129 3.92 1.51 -0.99
CA HIS A 129 4.71 0.91 0.09
C HIS A 129 5.59 -0.26 -0.38
N LEU A 130 5.14 -1.07 -1.33
CA LEU A 130 5.99 -2.13 -1.90
C LEU A 130 7.20 -1.56 -2.64
N ARG A 131 7.04 -0.43 -3.33
CA ARG A 131 8.16 0.26 -4.00
C ARG A 131 9.13 0.87 -3.00
N GLU A 132 8.64 1.42 -1.88
CA GLU A 132 9.49 1.91 -0.78
C GLU A 132 10.33 0.80 -0.14
N LEU A 133 9.84 -0.44 -0.18
CA LEU A 133 10.58 -1.63 0.27
C LEU A 133 11.61 -2.14 -0.77
N GLY A 134 11.73 -1.48 -1.93
CA GLY A 134 12.71 -1.81 -2.96
C GLY A 134 12.27 -2.85 -3.97
N LEU A 135 11.00 -3.28 -3.98
CA LEU A 135 10.48 -4.21 -4.99
C LEU A 135 10.16 -3.46 -6.30
N HIS A 136 10.32 -4.15 -7.44
CA HIS A 136 9.88 -3.63 -8.73
C HIS A 136 8.39 -3.84 -8.89
N VAL A 137 7.60 -2.78 -8.64
CA VAL A 137 6.14 -2.87 -8.64
C VAL A 137 5.49 -2.08 -9.77
N ALA A 138 4.61 -2.77 -10.50
CA ALA A 138 3.81 -2.19 -11.56
C ALA A 138 2.31 -2.51 -11.37
N PRO A 139 1.41 -1.53 -11.59
CA PRO A 139 -0.02 -1.81 -11.66
C PRO A 139 -0.34 -2.66 -12.90
N VAL A 140 -1.34 -3.54 -12.80
CA VAL A 140 -1.88 -4.27 -13.95
C VAL A 140 -3.39 -4.18 -14.01
N ALA A 141 -3.93 -4.09 -15.22
CA ALA A 141 -5.36 -4.06 -15.50
C ALA A 141 -5.94 -5.46 -15.82
N ASP A 142 -5.08 -6.41 -16.18
CA ASP A 142 -5.43 -7.80 -16.41
C ASP A 142 -4.31 -8.74 -15.94
N VAL A 143 -4.60 -10.04 -15.93
CA VAL A 143 -3.71 -11.11 -15.48
C VAL A 143 -2.94 -11.78 -16.63
N SER A 144 -2.91 -11.15 -17.80
CA SER A 144 -2.28 -11.63 -19.03
C SER A 144 -0.89 -11.02 -19.20
N PHE A 145 -0.01 -11.25 -18.23
CA PHE A 145 1.39 -10.85 -18.33
C PHE A 145 2.31 -12.07 -18.43
N SER A 146 3.45 -11.84 -19.07
CA SER A 146 4.54 -12.81 -19.18
C SER A 146 5.47 -12.71 -17.98
N LYS A 147 6.27 -13.75 -17.76
CA LYS A 147 7.34 -13.74 -16.76
C LYS A 147 8.29 -12.57 -17.06
N SER A 148 8.68 -11.85 -16.03
CA SER A 148 9.59 -10.72 -16.19
C SER A 148 11.02 -11.21 -16.40
N THR A 149 11.76 -10.50 -17.25
CA THR A 149 13.18 -10.74 -17.49
C THR A 149 13.95 -9.45 -17.29
N ILE A 150 15.13 -9.54 -16.69
CA ILE A 150 16.09 -8.43 -16.60
C ILE A 150 17.38 -8.91 -17.22
N ASP A 151 17.89 -8.16 -18.19
CA ASP A 151 19.07 -8.53 -18.99
C ASP A 151 18.97 -9.94 -19.61
N GLY A 152 17.75 -10.35 -19.98
CA GLY A 152 17.47 -11.67 -20.57
C GLY A 152 17.37 -12.81 -19.55
N HIS A 153 17.59 -12.56 -18.26
CA HIS A 153 17.46 -13.56 -17.21
C HIS A 153 16.07 -13.52 -16.57
N PRO A 154 15.39 -14.68 -16.36
CA PRO A 154 14.09 -14.71 -15.72
C PRO A 154 14.21 -14.31 -14.25
N VAL A 155 13.33 -13.40 -13.80
CA VAL A 155 13.27 -12.97 -12.40
C VAL A 155 12.00 -13.47 -11.71
N PRO A 156 12.03 -13.70 -10.39
CA PRO A 156 10.84 -14.00 -9.61
C PRO A 156 9.72 -12.99 -9.87
N THR A 157 8.60 -13.47 -10.39
CA THR A 157 7.45 -12.66 -10.82
C THR A 157 6.22 -13.03 -10.00
N PHE A 158 5.59 -12.03 -9.40
CA PHE A 158 4.43 -12.20 -8.52
C PHE A 158 3.23 -11.40 -8.99
N LEU A 159 2.04 -11.93 -8.71
CA LEU A 159 0.78 -11.21 -8.78
C LEU A 159 0.28 -10.97 -7.37
N VAL A 160 -0.14 -9.74 -7.10
CA VAL A 160 -0.91 -9.42 -5.90
C VAL A 160 -2.23 -8.82 -6.34
N PHE A 161 -3.35 -9.37 -5.85
CA PHE A 161 -4.63 -8.71 -6.03
C PHE A 161 -5.36 -8.49 -4.71
N GLY A 162 -5.95 -7.30 -4.59
CA GLY A 162 -6.66 -6.83 -3.41
C GLY A 162 -8.19 -6.87 -3.57
N PRO A 163 -8.93 -6.36 -2.58
CA PRO A 163 -10.39 -6.20 -2.64
C PRO A 163 -10.89 -5.50 -3.90
N ASN A 164 -10.23 -4.44 -4.35
CA ASN A 164 -10.63 -3.72 -5.56
C ASN A 164 -10.65 -4.61 -6.82
N ALA A 165 -9.69 -5.54 -6.96
CA ALA A 165 -9.70 -6.49 -8.08
C ALA A 165 -10.91 -7.42 -8.03
N ARG A 166 -11.26 -7.92 -6.84
CA ARG A 166 -12.41 -8.82 -6.66
C ARG A 166 -13.74 -8.14 -6.94
N ALA A 167 -13.81 -6.84 -6.66
CA ALA A 167 -14.97 -6.01 -6.97
C ALA A 167 -15.07 -5.67 -8.47
N THR A 168 -14.01 -5.89 -9.25
CA THR A 168 -14.00 -5.62 -10.68
C THR A 168 -14.83 -6.67 -11.43
N PRO A 169 -15.84 -6.26 -12.22
CA PRO A 169 -16.64 -7.19 -13.02
C PRO A 169 -15.75 -8.10 -13.90
N ASP A 170 -16.14 -9.36 -14.03
CA ASP A 170 -15.46 -10.38 -14.86
C ASP A 170 -14.00 -10.70 -14.50
N PHE A 171 -13.41 -10.05 -13.50
CA PHE A 171 -12.04 -10.35 -13.03
C PHE A 171 -11.95 -11.80 -12.55
N LEU A 172 -12.84 -12.22 -11.66
CA LEU A 172 -12.81 -13.58 -11.10
C LEU A 172 -13.02 -14.64 -12.18
N ARG A 173 -13.88 -14.36 -13.16
CA ARG A 173 -14.10 -15.24 -14.31
C ARG A 173 -12.82 -15.37 -15.14
N SER A 174 -12.23 -14.24 -15.53
CA SER A 174 -10.97 -14.20 -16.29
C SER A 174 -9.81 -14.87 -15.54
N TRP A 175 -9.76 -14.69 -14.21
CA TRP A 175 -8.78 -15.35 -13.34
C TRP A 175 -8.93 -16.87 -13.37
N VAL A 176 -10.14 -17.39 -13.12
CA VAL A 176 -10.41 -18.83 -13.05
C VAL A 176 -10.24 -19.50 -14.42
N ASP A 177 -10.74 -18.87 -15.48
CA ASP A 177 -10.81 -19.48 -16.81
C ASP A 177 -9.46 -19.47 -17.54
N GLY A 178 -8.62 -18.44 -17.34
CA GLY A 178 -7.44 -18.21 -18.18
C GLY A 178 -6.09 -18.25 -17.46
N SER A 179 -6.02 -17.78 -16.22
CA SER A 179 -4.73 -17.46 -15.59
C SER A 179 -4.39 -18.29 -14.36
N ALA A 180 -5.38 -18.71 -13.56
CA ALA A 180 -5.14 -19.35 -12.25
C ALA A 180 -4.18 -20.56 -12.30
N ARG A 181 -4.19 -21.34 -13.39
CA ARG A 181 -3.30 -22.52 -13.55
C ARG A 181 -1.82 -22.17 -13.66
N ARG A 182 -1.50 -20.95 -14.08
CA ARG A 182 -0.13 -20.42 -14.21
C ARG A 182 0.39 -19.85 -12.90
N PHE A 183 -0.38 -19.91 -11.81
CA PHE A 183 -0.03 -19.25 -10.56
C PHE A 183 -0.05 -20.23 -9.40
N GLN A 184 0.99 -20.18 -8.58
CA GLN A 184 1.04 -20.84 -7.27
C GLN A 184 0.67 -19.83 -6.21
N THR A 185 -0.31 -20.14 -5.35
CA THR A 185 -0.57 -19.31 -4.17
C THR A 185 0.66 -19.28 -3.28
N VAL A 186 1.10 -18.09 -2.90
CA VAL A 186 2.21 -17.89 -1.95
C VAL A 186 1.68 -17.62 -0.55
N GLY A 187 0.56 -16.90 -0.48
CA GLY A 187 -0.09 -16.62 0.79
C GLY A 187 -1.08 -15.48 0.71
N ARG A 188 -1.41 -14.94 1.88
CA ARG A 188 -2.36 -13.86 2.06
C ARG A 188 -1.81 -12.87 3.08
N SER A 189 -2.20 -11.62 2.93
CA SER A 189 -1.87 -10.55 3.88
C SER A 189 -3.09 -9.67 4.08
N GLY A 190 -3.48 -9.46 5.33
CA GLY A 190 -4.64 -8.65 5.67
C GLY A 190 -4.32 -7.19 5.92
N TYR A 191 -5.31 -6.33 5.70
CA TYR A 191 -5.31 -4.97 6.22
C TYR A 191 -6.72 -4.54 6.66
N PHE A 192 -6.77 -3.51 7.47
CA PHE A 192 -7.97 -2.81 7.89
C PHE A 192 -8.10 -1.54 7.06
N PRO A 193 -8.89 -1.54 5.96
CA PRO A 193 -9.17 -0.34 5.19
C PRO A 193 -9.85 0.73 6.02
N GLY A 194 -9.56 1.98 5.67
CA GLY A 194 -10.31 3.11 6.20
C GLY A 194 -11.75 3.14 5.74
N ARG A 195 -12.59 3.84 6.49
CA ARG A 195 -14.02 4.02 6.18
C ARG A 195 -14.27 4.49 4.74
N VAL A 196 -13.45 5.40 4.22
CA VAL A 196 -13.56 5.89 2.84
C VAL A 196 -13.31 4.77 1.82
N VAL A 197 -12.28 3.94 2.06
CA VAL A 197 -11.94 2.81 1.20
C VAL A 197 -13.04 1.74 1.28
N LEU A 198 -13.56 1.46 2.48
CA LEU A 198 -14.67 0.52 2.67
C LEU A 198 -15.93 0.95 1.93
N LEU A 199 -16.29 2.24 1.99
CA LEU A 199 -17.45 2.78 1.28
C LEU A 199 -17.27 2.81 -0.24
N ASN A 200 -16.03 2.74 -0.74
CA ASN A 200 -15.75 2.55 -2.17
C ASN A 200 -15.92 1.10 -2.61
N LEU A 201 -15.64 0.15 -1.71
CA LEU A 201 -15.72 -1.30 -1.98
C LEU A 201 -17.12 -1.87 -1.76
N TYR A 202 -17.89 -1.30 -0.84
CA TYR A 202 -19.15 -1.86 -0.35
C TYR A 202 -20.23 -0.80 -0.20
N SER A 203 -21.49 -1.25 -0.29
CA SER A 203 -22.63 -0.42 0.09
C SER A 203 -22.52 0.03 1.56
N PRO A 204 -23.06 1.21 1.94
CA PRO A 204 -23.02 1.67 3.33
C PRO A 204 -23.59 0.66 4.34
N SER A 205 -24.59 -0.13 3.94
CA SER A 205 -25.20 -1.17 4.76
C SER A 205 -24.29 -2.36 5.05
N THR A 206 -23.30 -2.63 4.20
CA THR A 206 -22.42 -3.81 4.31
C THR A 206 -20.96 -3.44 4.60
N ALA A 207 -20.58 -2.17 4.42
CA ALA A 207 -19.21 -1.68 4.57
C ALA A 207 -18.63 -1.88 5.99
N PHE A 208 -19.49 -1.90 7.01
CA PHE A 208 -19.06 -2.05 8.41
C PHE A 208 -18.99 -3.51 8.89
N GLU A 209 -19.47 -4.47 8.09
CA GLU A 209 -19.42 -5.89 8.41
C GLU A 209 -18.08 -6.53 7.99
N GLN A 210 -17.39 -5.94 7.00
CA GLN A 210 -16.14 -6.46 6.44
C GLN A 210 -14.96 -5.52 6.67
N LEU A 211 -14.61 -5.31 7.95
CA LEU A 211 -13.52 -4.43 8.36
C LEU A 211 -12.13 -4.95 8.00
N TYR A 212 -11.99 -6.28 7.78
CA TYR A 212 -10.73 -6.90 7.39
C TYR A 212 -10.76 -7.26 5.91
N GLN A 213 -9.69 -6.93 5.20
CA GLN A 213 -9.57 -7.13 3.77
C GLN A 213 -8.26 -7.84 3.40
N PRO A 214 -8.31 -8.95 2.64
CA PRO A 214 -7.11 -9.69 2.26
C PRO A 214 -6.55 -9.30 0.89
N PHE A 215 -5.24 -9.12 0.83
CA PHE A 215 -4.43 -9.28 -0.36
C PHE A 215 -4.10 -10.75 -0.58
N GLU A 216 -4.28 -11.23 -1.80
CA GLU A 216 -3.84 -12.56 -2.22
C GLU A 216 -2.57 -12.45 -3.05
N ILE A 217 -1.61 -13.31 -2.75
CA ILE A 217 -0.27 -13.28 -3.33
C ILE A 217 -0.06 -14.57 -4.10
N PHE A 218 0.38 -14.44 -5.33
CA PHE A 218 0.66 -15.55 -6.22
C PHE A 218 2.03 -15.40 -6.87
N ARG A 219 2.71 -16.52 -7.05
CA ARG A 219 3.92 -16.62 -7.84
C ARG A 219 3.57 -17.19 -9.19
N LEU A 220 4.02 -16.55 -10.27
CA LEU A 220 3.88 -17.09 -11.61
C LEU A 220 4.75 -18.35 -11.75
N GLN A 221 4.08 -19.47 -12.03
CA GLN A 221 4.64 -20.76 -12.43
C GLN A 221 4.64 -20.83 -13.96
N GLU A 222 5.49 -21.70 -14.50
CA GLU A 222 5.66 -21.91 -15.94
C GLU A 222 4.35 -22.32 -16.65
#